data_AF-A0A2A4XDX1-F1
#
_entry.id   AF-A0A2A4XDX1-F1
#
_cell.length_a   1.000
_cell.length_b   1.000
_cell.length_c   1.000
_cell.angle_alpha   90.00
_cell.angle_beta   90.00
_cell.angle_gamma   90.00
#
_symmetry.space_group_name_H-M   'P 1'
#
loop_
_entity.id
_entity.type
_entity.pdbx_description
1 polymer ?
#
loop_
_entity_poly.entity_id
_entity_poly.type
_entity_poly.pdbx_seq_one_letter_code
_entity_poly.pdbx_strand_id
1 'polypeptide(L)'
;MAAGPVLPTVFNLITTWGPAEITHNGVRFDNPYDGPVPEWVGHTMTTVGVRGPDGSVRTTDGEIFDFSQAGNGAVDKNDLEFHLVFHDAPGPSRTANLPPPLSFFYHLTFERVKVEIKQR
;
A
#
# COMPACT_ATOMS: atom_id res chain seq x y z
N MET A 1 3.69 3.60 19.68
CA MET A 1 3.10 3.58 18.33
C MET A 1 2.92 2.12 17.96
N ALA A 2 1.70 1.69 17.63
CA ALA A 2 1.52 0.35 17.07
C ALA A 2 2.22 0.31 15.71
N ALA A 3 3.14 -0.63 15.51
CA ALA A 3 3.69 -0.87 14.18
C ALA A 3 2.52 -1.25 13.26
N GLY A 4 2.47 -0.67 12.06
CA GLY A 4 1.50 -1.08 11.04
C GLY A 4 1.62 -2.58 10.75
N PRO A 5 0.55 -3.23 10.28
CA PRO A 5 0.61 -4.64 9.91
C PRO A 5 1.70 -4.85 8.85
N VAL A 6 2.73 -5.62 9.19
CA VAL A 6 3.79 -6.00 8.26
C VAL A 6 3.32 -7.23 7.50
N LEU A 7 3.22 -7.12 6.18
CA LEU A 7 2.85 -8.21 5.29
C LEU A 7 4.10 -8.96 4.80
N PRO A 8 3.95 -10.18 4.26
CA PRO A 8 4.99 -10.85 3.49
C PRO A 8 5.57 -9.96 2.39
N THR A 9 6.72 -10.35 1.83
CA THR A 9 7.26 -9.66 0.65
C THR A 9 6.27 -9.83 -0.51
N VAL A 10 5.55 -8.75 -0.83
CA VAL A 10 4.62 -8.70 -1.96
C VAL A 10 5.33 -8.25 -3.23
N PHE A 11 4.95 -8.83 -4.36
CA PHE A 11 5.40 -8.35 -5.66
C PHE A 11 4.50 -7.20 -6.11
N ASN A 12 5.08 -6.00 -6.23
CA ASN A 12 4.41 -4.86 -6.86
C ASN A 12 4.55 -4.97 -8.39
N LEU A 13 3.43 -5.13 -9.07
CA LEU A 13 3.37 -5.28 -10.53
C LEU A 13 3.42 -3.92 -11.24
N ILE A 14 2.72 -2.93 -10.70
CA ILE A 14 2.67 -1.55 -11.21
C ILE A 14 2.64 -0.62 -10.00
N THR A 15 3.53 0.37 -9.98
CA THR A 15 3.55 1.39 -8.93
C THR A 15 3.69 2.76 -9.54
N THR A 16 2.89 3.71 -9.05
CA THR A 16 3.09 5.15 -9.32
C THR A 16 3.36 5.85 -8.00
N TRP A 17 4.17 6.89 -8.07
CA TRP A 17 4.49 7.75 -6.93
C TRP A 17 4.61 9.19 -7.43
N GLY A 18 3.90 10.11 -6.81
CA GLY A 18 4.07 11.54 -7.12
C GLY A 18 3.16 12.46 -6.32
N PRO A 19 3.27 13.78 -6.55
CA PRO A 19 2.25 14.73 -6.13
C PRO A 19 0.89 14.33 -6.71
N ALA A 20 -0.16 14.41 -5.90
CA ALA A 20 -1.50 14.06 -6.29
C ALA A 20 -2.51 15.07 -5.77
N GLU A 21 -3.43 15.50 -6.65
CA GLU A 21 -4.66 16.13 -6.22
C GLU A 21 -5.62 15.05 -5.70
N ILE A 22 -5.90 15.10 -4.40
CA ILE A 22 -6.89 14.22 -3.78
C ILE A 22 -8.20 14.99 -3.68
N THR A 23 -9.29 14.36 -4.08
CA THR A 23 -10.64 14.92 -3.95
C THR A 23 -11.51 13.98 -3.14
N HIS A 24 -12.41 14.56 -2.33
CA HIS A 24 -13.50 13.84 -1.68
C HIS A 24 -14.80 14.29 -2.33
N ASN A 25 -15.47 13.37 -3.04
CA ASN A 25 -16.68 13.66 -3.81
C ASN A 25 -16.51 14.82 -4.81
N GLY A 26 -15.35 14.90 -5.47
CA GLY A 26 -15.04 15.94 -6.46
C GLY A 26 -14.67 17.30 -5.88
N VAL A 27 -14.65 17.45 -4.55
CA VAL A 27 -14.13 18.64 -3.86
C VAL A 27 -12.69 18.35 -3.43
N ARG A 28 -11.77 19.28 -3.71
CA ARG A 28 -10.38 19.18 -3.27
C ARG A 28 -10.32 18.89 -1.76
N PHE A 29 -9.60 17.83 -1.42
CA PHE A 29 -9.31 17.49 -0.03
C PHE A 29 -7.95 18.07 0.30
N ASP A 30 -7.94 19.26 0.89
CA ASP A 30 -6.70 19.95 1.23
C ASP A 30 -5.89 19.17 2.25
N ASN A 31 -4.56 19.21 2.11
CA ASN A 31 -3.65 18.68 3.11
C ASN A 31 -3.60 19.68 4.28
N PRO A 32 -4.17 19.35 5.47
CA PRO A 32 -4.19 20.27 6.60
C PRO A 32 -2.85 20.27 7.35
N TYR A 33 -1.92 19.38 6.98
CA TYR A 33 -0.62 19.26 7.60
C TYR A 33 0.39 20.13 6.84
N ASP A 34 1.19 20.86 7.62
CA ASP A 34 2.28 21.73 7.13
C ASP A 34 3.50 20.86 6.75
N GLY A 35 3.24 19.85 5.91
CA GLY A 35 4.24 18.91 5.41
C GLY A 35 5.18 19.58 4.41
N PRO A 36 6.34 18.97 4.11
CA PRO A 36 7.34 19.56 3.21
C PRO A 36 6.92 19.58 1.73
N VAL A 37 5.70 19.16 1.42
CA VAL A 37 5.09 19.25 0.09
C VAL A 37 3.71 19.91 0.20
N PRO A 38 3.36 20.85 -0.69
CA PRO A 38 2.08 21.58 -0.64
C PRO A 38 0.88 20.73 -1.07
N GLU A 39 1.12 19.57 -1.69
CA GLU A 39 0.11 18.62 -2.15
C GLU A 39 0.28 17.29 -1.42
N TRP A 40 -0.77 16.47 -1.40
CA TRP A 40 -0.66 15.09 -0.93
C TRP A 40 0.35 14.32 -1.79
N VAL A 41 1.12 13.44 -1.16
CA VAL A 41 1.88 12.43 -1.91
C VAL A 41 0.97 11.23 -2.10
N GLY A 42 0.68 10.89 -3.36
CA GLY A 42 -0.16 9.76 -3.71
C GLY A 42 0.64 8.62 -4.32
N HIS A 43 0.24 7.39 -3.99
CA HIS A 43 0.71 6.17 -4.66
C HIS A 43 -0.45 5.31 -5.10
N THR A 44 -0.26 4.67 -6.24
CA THR A 44 -1.05 3.51 -6.61
C THR A 44 -0.13 2.31 -6.70
N MET A 45 -0.56 1.16 -6.18
CA MET A 45 0.19 -0.08 -6.29
C MET A 45 -0.75 -1.21 -6.72
N THR A 46 -0.35 -2.02 -7.69
CA THR A 46 -0.99 -3.31 -7.95
C THR A 46 -0.10 -4.41 -7.39
N THR A 47 -0.60 -5.21 -6.46
CA THR A 47 0.15 -6.29 -5.80
C THR A 47 -0.52 -7.64 -5.99
N VAL A 48 0.19 -8.69 -5.62
CA VAL A 48 -0.36 -10.03 -5.39
C VAL A 48 -0.96 -10.13 -3.98
N GLY A 49 -2.04 -10.88 -3.84
CA GLY A 49 -2.77 -11.02 -2.60
C GLY A 49 -2.03 -11.85 -1.56
N VAL A 50 -2.27 -11.54 -0.28
CA VAL A 50 -1.64 -12.24 0.87
C VAL A 50 -2.63 -12.74 1.91
N ARG A 51 -3.90 -12.33 1.81
CA ARG A 51 -4.94 -12.71 2.76
C ARG A 51 -5.72 -13.89 2.22
N GLY A 52 -5.89 -14.90 3.08
CA GLY A 52 -6.81 -15.99 2.81
C GLY A 52 -8.28 -15.55 2.89
N PRO A 53 -9.23 -16.43 2.52
CA PRO A 53 -10.66 -16.15 2.60
C PRO A 53 -11.18 -15.78 4.01
N ASP A 54 -10.44 -16.16 5.06
CA ASP A 54 -10.71 -15.82 6.47
C ASP A 54 -10.06 -14.49 6.90
N GLY A 55 -9.42 -13.76 5.97
CA GLY A 55 -8.70 -12.51 6.22
C GLY A 55 -7.33 -12.68 6.87
N SER A 56 -6.93 -13.92 7.20
CA SER A 56 -5.64 -14.22 7.82
C SER A 56 -4.52 -14.20 6.80
N VAL A 57 -3.30 -13.94 7.28
CA VAL A 57 -2.08 -14.06 6.48
C VAL A 57 -1.36 -15.32 6.93
N ARG A 58 -0.98 -16.17 5.97
CA ARG A 58 -0.41 -17.49 6.24
C ARG A 58 1.01 -17.62 5.73
N THR A 59 1.76 -18.56 6.29
CA THR A 59 3.04 -19.02 5.72
C THR A 59 2.79 -19.97 4.55
N THR A 60 3.83 -20.33 3.79
CA THR A 60 3.72 -21.33 2.71
C THR A 60 3.30 -22.72 3.22
N ASP A 61 3.49 -22.98 4.51
CA ASP A 61 3.13 -24.23 5.17
C ASP A 61 1.73 -24.19 5.82
N GLY A 62 1.01 -23.05 5.72
CA GLY A 62 -0.35 -22.88 6.22
C GLY A 62 -0.49 -22.35 7.66
N GLU A 63 0.62 -22.09 8.35
CA GLU A 63 0.64 -21.49 9.69
C GLU A 63 0.34 -19.99 9.65
N ILE A 64 0.04 -19.37 10.80
CA ILE A 64 -0.11 -17.91 10.87
C ILE A 64 1.24 -17.24 10.59
N PHE A 65 1.24 -16.26 9.68
CA PHE A 65 2.45 -15.53 9.34
C PHE A 65 2.97 -14.67 10.51
N ASP A 66 4.27 -14.81 10.79
CA ASP A 66 5.03 -13.92 11.67
C ASP A 66 5.97 -13.05 10.82
N PHE A 67 5.93 -11.74 11.05
CA PHE A 67 6.77 -10.77 10.36
C PHE A 67 8.27 -10.97 10.63
N SER A 68 8.65 -11.70 11.69
CA SER A 68 10.05 -12.12 11.93
C SER A 68 10.57 -13.09 10.87
N GLN A 69 9.68 -13.73 10.12
CA GLN A 69 9.98 -14.71 9.07
C GLN A 69 9.55 -14.21 7.69
N ALA A 70 9.95 -12.98 7.33
CA ALA A 70 9.52 -12.30 6.11
C ALA A 70 9.68 -13.11 4.79
N GLY A 71 10.60 -14.08 4.76
CA GLY A 71 10.82 -14.97 3.60
C GLY A 71 9.86 -16.17 3.51
N ASN A 72 9.04 -16.42 4.53
CA ASN A 72 8.16 -17.60 4.61
C ASN A 72 6.67 -17.28 4.42
N GLY A 73 6.32 -16.05 4.06
CA GLY A 73 4.93 -15.66 3.85
C GLY A 73 4.39 -16.17 2.52
N ALA A 74 3.16 -16.71 2.54
CA ALA A 74 2.45 -17.10 1.33
C ALA A 74 1.90 -15.88 0.59
N VAL A 75 1.88 -15.96 -0.74
CA VAL A 75 1.23 -14.99 -1.63
C VAL A 75 0.42 -15.76 -2.69
N ASP A 76 -0.71 -15.22 -3.12
CA ASP A 76 -1.47 -15.74 -4.26
C ASP A 76 -1.27 -14.83 -5.47
N LYS A 77 -0.59 -15.35 -6.50
CA LYS A 77 -0.30 -14.61 -7.75
C LYS A 77 -1.54 -14.40 -8.62
N ASN A 78 -2.62 -15.13 -8.37
CA ASN A 78 -3.88 -14.99 -9.09
C ASN A 78 -4.86 -14.05 -8.38
N ASP A 79 -4.57 -13.69 -7.13
CA ASP A 79 -5.30 -12.66 -6.41
C ASP A 79 -4.57 -11.34 -6.61
N LEU A 80 -5.22 -10.40 -7.32
CA LEU A 80 -4.68 -9.06 -7.50
C LEU A 80 -5.35 -8.11 -6.54
N GLU A 81 -4.53 -7.33 -5.84
CA GLU A 81 -4.97 -6.23 -5.00
C GLU A 81 -4.51 -4.90 -5.63
N PHE A 82 -5.38 -3.89 -5.59
CA PHE A 82 -5.02 -2.52 -5.94
C PHE A 82 -5.03 -1.66 -4.69
N HIS A 83 -3.95 -0.94 -4.45
CA HIS A 83 -3.81 -0.02 -3.35
C HIS A 83 -3.86 1.41 -3.86
N LEU A 84 -4.69 2.23 -3.23
CA LEU A 84 -4.65 3.68 -3.33
C LEU A 84 -4.17 4.21 -1.99
N VAL A 85 -3.04 4.91 -2.01
CA VAL A 85 -2.39 5.43 -0.82
C VAL A 85 -2.18 6.92 -0.98
N PHE A 86 -2.38 7.70 0.08
CA PHE A 86 -1.86 9.05 0.14
C PHE A 86 -1.50 9.46 1.57
N HIS A 87 -0.51 10.35 1.69
CA HIS A 87 0.03 10.77 2.97
C HIS A 87 0.69 12.15 2.93
N ASP A 88 0.97 12.71 4.11
CA ASP A 88 1.45 14.08 4.31
C ASP A 88 2.98 14.24 4.26
N ALA A 89 3.74 13.15 4.33
CA ALA A 89 5.20 13.21 4.30
C ALA A 89 5.76 13.09 2.86
N PRO A 90 6.96 13.62 2.58
CA PRO A 90 7.67 13.30 1.36
C PRO A 90 8.11 11.83 1.47
N GLY A 91 8.30 11.15 0.35
CA GLY A 91 8.74 9.75 0.35
C GLY A 91 9.98 9.48 1.19
N PRO A 92 10.24 8.20 1.53
CA PRO A 92 11.28 7.84 2.48
C PRO A 92 12.62 8.46 2.07
N SER A 93 13.17 9.32 2.92
CA SER A 93 14.53 9.85 2.81
C SER A 93 15.59 8.85 3.33
N ARG A 94 15.15 7.69 3.81
CA ARG A 94 15.99 6.69 4.50
C ARG A 94 16.13 5.43 3.64
N THR A 95 17.35 4.92 3.57
CA THR A 95 17.75 3.65 2.96
C THR A 95 17.27 2.40 3.72
N ALA A 96 16.41 2.56 4.73
CA ALA A 96 15.90 1.49 5.57
C ALA A 96 14.40 1.29 5.32
N ASN A 97 13.95 0.03 5.41
CA ASN A 97 12.59 -0.43 5.08
C ASN A 97 11.53 -0.02 6.14
N LEU A 98 11.68 1.16 6.73
CA LEU A 98 10.74 1.72 7.69
C LEU A 98 9.83 2.72 6.99
N PRO A 99 8.51 2.69 7.25
CA PRO A 99 7.62 3.71 6.73
C PRO A 99 8.10 5.10 7.18
N PRO A 100 8.00 6.13 6.33
CA PRO A 100 8.33 7.49 6.71
C PRO A 100 7.53 7.92 7.95
N PRO A 101 8.02 8.89 8.75
CA PRO A 101 7.22 9.45 9.83
C PRO A 101 6.05 10.24 9.23
N LEU A 102 4.89 9.60 9.14
CA LEU A 102 3.65 10.18 8.62
C LEU A 102 2.84 10.76 9.79
N SER A 103 2.33 11.99 9.66
CA SER A 103 1.31 12.50 10.59
C SER A 103 -0.09 12.07 10.14
N PHE A 104 -0.23 11.74 8.86
CA PHE A 104 -1.45 11.23 8.25
C PHE A 104 -1.15 10.18 7.17
N PHE A 105 -1.94 9.12 7.17
CA PHE A 105 -1.84 8.04 6.20
C PHE A 105 -3.23 7.50 5.89
N TYR A 106 -3.57 7.46 4.61
CA TYR A 106 -4.78 6.78 4.13
C TYR A 106 -4.38 5.70 3.14
N HIS A 107 -4.90 4.48 3.35
CA HIS A 107 -4.60 3.32 2.52
C HIS A 107 -5.88 2.54 2.28
N LEU A 108 -6.34 2.57 1.04
CA LEU A 108 -7.43 1.75 0.56
C LEU A 108 -6.86 0.57 -0.22
N THR A 109 -7.29 -0.64 0.13
CA THR A 109 -7.03 -1.84 -0.64
C THR A 109 -8.32 -2.30 -1.27
N PHE A 110 -8.29 -2.49 -2.58
CA PHE A 110 -9.35 -3.09 -3.37
C PHE A 110 -8.93 -4.51 -3.72
N GLU A 111 -9.73 -5.47 -3.33
CA GLU A 111 -9.52 -6.89 -3.64
C GLU A 111 -10.28 -7.31 -4.91
N ARG A 112 -9.84 -8.40 -5.55
CA ARG A 112 -10.46 -8.96 -6.76
C ARG A 112 -10.56 -7.95 -7.90
N VAL A 113 -9.46 -7.26 -8.18
CA VAL A 113 -9.41 -6.23 -9.22
C VAL A 113 -9.06 -6.79 -10.60
N LYS A 114 -9.57 -6.14 -11.65
CA LYS A 114 -9.16 -6.37 -13.03
C LYS A 114 -8.41 -5.15 -13.55
N VAL A 115 -7.17 -5.35 -13.99
CA VAL A 115 -6.37 -4.31 -14.65
C VAL A 115 -6.39 -4.57 -16.16
N GLU A 116 -6.77 -3.57 -16.94
CA GLU A 116 -6.74 -3.61 -18.40
C GLU A 116 -5.90 -2.46 -18.94
N ILE A 117 -4.94 -2.76 -19.82
CA ILE A 117 -4.24 -1.73 -20.61
C ILE A 117 -5.02 -1.56 -21.91
N LYS A 118 -5.54 -0.35 -22.14
CA LYS A 118 -6.20 0.01 -23.41
C LYS A 118 -5.28 0.93 -24.20
N GLN A 119 -4.80 0.45 -25.35
CA GLN A 119 -4.22 1.33 -26.36
C GLN A 119 -5.36 2.05 -27.09
N ARG A 120 -5.25 3.37 -27.20
CA ARG A 120 -6.17 4.20 -27.99
C ARG A 120 -5.62 4.40 -29.39
#